data_AF-A0A961B5J1-F1
#
_entry.id   AF-A0A961B5J1-F1
#
_cell.length_a   1.000
_cell.length_b   1.000
_cell.length_c   1.000
_cell.angle_alpha   90.00
_cell.angle_beta   90.00
_cell.angle_gamma   90.00
#
_symmetry.space_group_name_H-M   'P 1'
#
loop_
_entity.id
_entity.type
_entity.pdbx_description
1 polymer ?
#
loop_
_entity_poly.entity_id
_entity_poly.type
_entity_poly.pdbx_seq_one_letter_code
_entity_poly.pdbx_strand_id
1 'polypeptide(L)'
;MKMPLPQPNPDARVPAALAHPRRSLLAVWSLLLGLGGFFTLFLLFVGLIPAVLGLICGHLALIRIQHSQGRLRGKGIALTGLIAGYLTVLLTPVIAISMVVLYPHAVEYVKQGQESVRLDHASELYRACENYARDHQGRYPGKWDDLRGRYLSPNDLKRLLSSQHNGVWAFIRGKTGDDEEGANPAFQLVPHERPILRELEGSVVVLREIAPADVERIAVVYDNGETAMSANPDRE
;
A
#
# COMPACT_ATOMS: atom_id res chain seq x y z
N MET A 1 -45.79 18.33 84.33
CA MET A 1 -45.74 19.28 83.19
C MET A 1 -45.24 18.54 81.96
N LYS A 2 -46.13 18.16 81.04
CA LYS A 2 -45.76 17.53 79.76
C LYS A 2 -45.53 18.64 78.73
N MET A 3 -44.32 18.72 78.18
CA MET A 3 -44.02 19.59 77.03
C MET A 3 -44.76 19.06 75.79
N PRO A 4 -45.45 19.92 75.02
CA PRO A 4 -46.02 19.50 73.74
C PRO A 4 -44.90 19.21 72.74
N LEU A 5 -44.98 18.05 72.09
CA LEU A 5 -44.02 17.61 71.07
C LEU A 5 -44.08 18.54 69.84
N PRO A 6 -42.94 18.84 69.19
CA PRO A 6 -42.91 19.60 67.94
C PRO A 6 -43.73 18.89 66.85
N GLN A 7 -44.68 19.60 66.26
CA GLN A 7 -45.46 19.13 65.11
C GLN A 7 -44.57 19.12 63.86
N PRO A 8 -44.58 18.05 63.03
CA PRO A 8 -43.81 18.01 61.79
C PRO A 8 -44.37 19.03 60.80
N ASN A 9 -43.51 19.94 60.34
CA ASN A 9 -43.86 20.97 59.35
C ASN A 9 -44.12 20.31 57.97
N PRO A 10 -45.33 20.41 57.40
CA PRO A 10 -45.67 19.80 56.11
C PRO A 10 -44.96 20.45 54.91
N ASP A 11 -44.31 21.60 55.09
CA ASP A 11 -43.65 22.36 54.02
C ASP A 11 -42.13 22.18 53.93
N ALA A 12 -41.57 21.17 54.61
CA ALA A 12 -40.18 20.76 54.40
C ALA A 12 -40.02 20.07 53.03
N ARG A 13 -40.09 20.86 51.94
CA ARG A 13 -39.74 20.42 50.60
C ARG A 13 -38.24 20.12 50.57
N VAL A 14 -37.91 18.84 50.72
CA VAL A 14 -36.59 18.31 50.38
C VAL A 14 -36.27 18.80 48.96
N PRO A 15 -35.16 19.51 48.70
CA PRO A 15 -34.78 19.83 47.34
C PRO A 15 -34.59 18.49 46.61
N ALA A 16 -35.47 18.23 45.64
CA ALA A 16 -35.38 17.06 44.76
C ALA A 16 -33.95 17.02 44.20
N ALA A 17 -33.23 15.97 44.58
CA ALA A 17 -31.86 15.73 44.17
C ALA A 17 -31.69 16.06 42.69
N LEU A 18 -30.63 16.81 42.37
CA LEU A 18 -30.18 17.12 41.01
C LEU A 18 -30.09 15.82 40.19
N ALA A 19 -31.19 15.45 39.53
CA ALA A 19 -31.27 14.31 38.66
C ALA A 19 -30.43 14.65 37.41
N HIS A 20 -29.15 14.25 37.45
CA HIS A 20 -28.30 14.29 36.27
C HIS A 20 -29.00 13.52 35.13
N PRO A 21 -29.33 14.17 34.00
CA PRO A 21 -30.03 13.50 32.91
C PRO A 21 -29.16 12.34 32.39
N ARG A 22 -29.64 11.10 32.57
CA ARG A 22 -28.94 9.91 32.06
C ARG A 22 -28.92 9.96 30.52
N ARG A 23 -27.72 9.99 29.94
CA ARG A 23 -27.50 9.87 28.49
C ARG A 23 -28.06 8.51 28.04
N SER A 24 -28.83 8.48 26.95
CA SER A 24 -29.35 7.20 26.45
C SER A 24 -28.18 6.35 25.95
N LEU A 25 -28.03 5.15 26.52
CA LEU A 25 -27.05 4.16 26.06
C LEU A 25 -27.19 3.89 24.56
N LEU A 26 -28.40 3.99 24.02
CA LEU A 26 -28.69 3.86 22.59
C LEU A 26 -28.00 4.93 21.72
N ALA A 27 -27.83 6.17 22.22
CA ALA A 27 -27.13 7.21 21.48
C ALA A 27 -25.61 7.00 21.47
N VAL A 28 -25.07 6.41 22.55
CA VAL A 28 -23.67 5.99 22.61
C VAL A 28 -23.43 4.79 21.69
N TRP A 29 -24.35 3.83 21.69
CA TRP A 29 -24.31 2.69 20.78
C TRP A 29 -24.45 3.09 19.31
N SER A 30 -25.30 4.06 18.94
CA SER A 30 -25.37 4.54 17.55
C SER A 30 -24.11 5.29 17.12
N LEU A 31 -23.45 6.00 18.04
CA LEU A 31 -22.17 6.65 17.77
C LEU A 31 -21.05 5.62 17.59
N LEU A 32 -21.02 4.58 18.42
CA LEU A 32 -20.04 3.50 18.31
C LEU A 32 -20.28 2.62 17.08
N LEU A 33 -21.53 2.36 16.69
CA LEU A 33 -21.84 1.66 15.45
C LEU A 33 -21.59 2.55 14.22
N GLY A 34 -21.83 3.85 14.29
CA GLY A 34 -21.52 4.78 13.20
C GLY A 34 -20.00 4.93 13.00
N LEU A 35 -19.24 5.08 14.09
CA LEU A 35 -17.79 5.15 14.07
C LEU A 35 -17.15 3.78 13.76
N GLY A 36 -17.74 2.71 14.27
CA GLY A 36 -17.40 1.34 13.90
C GLY A 36 -17.70 1.05 12.43
N GLY A 37 -18.78 1.61 11.88
CA GLY A 37 -19.12 1.64 10.45
C GLY A 37 -18.06 2.35 9.62
N PHE A 38 -17.56 3.49 10.11
CA PHE A 38 -16.48 4.25 9.49
C PHE A 38 -15.15 3.46 9.47
N PHE A 39 -14.85 2.68 10.52
CA PHE A 39 -13.68 1.79 10.56
C PHE A 39 -13.88 0.48 9.79
N THR A 40 -15.11 -0.03 9.71
CA THR A 40 -15.46 -1.24 8.93
C THR A 40 -15.66 -0.97 7.45
N LEU A 41 -15.60 0.29 7.02
CA LEU A 41 -15.53 0.70 5.61
C LEU A 41 -14.32 0.08 4.87
N PHE A 42 -13.31 -0.39 5.62
CA PHE A 42 -12.18 -1.15 5.09
C PHE A 42 -12.52 -2.61 4.76
N LEU A 43 -13.59 -3.18 5.35
CA LEU A 43 -14.13 -4.49 4.96
C LEU A 43 -15.33 -4.27 4.02
N LEU A 44 -14.98 -4.02 2.77
CA LEU A 44 -15.86 -3.66 1.64
C LEU A 44 -17.09 -4.58 1.42
N PHE A 45 -17.16 -5.75 2.05
CA PHE A 45 -18.30 -6.68 1.97
C PHE A 45 -19.16 -6.80 3.24
N VAL A 46 -18.65 -6.40 4.41
CA VAL A 46 -19.35 -6.60 5.71
C VAL A 46 -19.95 -5.29 6.24
N GLY A 47 -19.53 -4.12 5.74
CA GLY A 47 -19.95 -2.81 6.25
C GLY A 47 -21.38 -2.36 5.91
N LEU A 48 -22.00 -2.90 4.85
CA LEU A 48 -23.33 -2.43 4.41
C LEU A 48 -24.45 -2.79 5.40
N ILE A 49 -24.42 -4.02 5.92
CA ILE A 49 -25.40 -4.53 6.90
C ILE A 49 -25.37 -3.72 8.22
N PRO A 50 -24.22 -3.54 8.90
CA PRO A 50 -24.15 -2.73 10.12
C PRO A 50 -24.40 -1.24 9.86
N ALA A 51 -24.09 -0.70 8.68
CA ALA A 51 -24.46 0.67 8.32
C ALA A 51 -25.98 0.85 8.27
N VAL A 52 -26.70 -0.08 7.64
CA VAL A 52 -28.17 -0.08 7.60
C VAL A 52 -28.77 -0.28 9.00
N LEU A 53 -28.27 -1.23 9.78
CA LEU A 53 -28.71 -1.43 11.17
C LEU A 53 -28.43 -0.20 12.05
N GLY A 54 -27.29 0.46 11.86
CA GLY A 54 -26.93 1.71 12.52
C GLY A 54 -27.90 2.85 12.17
N LEU A 55 -28.33 2.93 10.91
CA LEU A 55 -29.30 3.92 10.43
C LEU A 55 -30.69 3.71 11.05
N ILE A 56 -31.12 2.45 11.16
CA ILE A 56 -32.38 2.03 11.80
C ILE A 56 -32.33 2.33 13.31
N CYS A 57 -31.25 1.93 13.99
CA CYS A 57 -31.03 2.25 15.40
C CYS A 57 -31.00 3.76 15.66
N GLY A 58 -30.41 4.54 14.74
CA GLY A 58 -30.40 6.00 14.79
C GLY A 58 -31.82 6.60 14.72
N HIS A 59 -32.67 6.12 13.81
CA HIS A 59 -34.07 6.54 13.73
C HIS A 59 -34.85 6.18 15.01
N LEU A 60 -34.68 4.96 15.53
CA LEU A 60 -35.33 4.52 16.77
C LEU A 60 -34.89 5.33 18.00
N ALA A 61 -33.61 5.71 18.07
CA ALA A 61 -33.11 6.59 19.12
C ALA A 61 -33.73 7.98 19.05
N LEU A 62 -33.91 8.52 17.84
CA LEU A 62 -34.56 9.82 17.61
C LEU A 62 -36.03 9.80 18.05
N ILE A 63 -36.77 8.75 17.70
CA ILE A 63 -38.17 8.55 18.09
C ILE A 63 -38.29 8.43 19.62
N ARG A 64 -37.43 7.64 20.27
CA ARG A 64 -37.42 7.51 21.74
C ARG A 64 -37.08 8.82 22.46
N ILE A 65 -36.18 9.64 21.92
CA ILE A 65 -35.87 10.96 22.49
C ILE A 65 -37.05 11.92 22.33
N GLN A 66 -37.77 11.88 21.20
CA GLN A 66 -38.96 12.71 21.00
C GLN A 66 -40.12 12.31 21.91
N HIS A 67 -40.35 11.02 22.14
CA HIS A 67 -41.44 10.52 22.98
C HIS A 67 -41.16 10.60 24.49
N SER A 68 -39.95 11.00 24.89
CA SER A 68 -39.46 10.93 26.27
C SER A 68 -39.97 12.04 27.21
N GLN A 69 -40.80 12.98 26.75
CA GLN A 69 -41.31 14.11 27.55
C GLN A 69 -40.21 14.82 28.39
N GLY A 70 -39.01 14.99 27.83
CA GLY A 70 -37.89 15.68 28.50
C GLY A 70 -36.97 14.81 29.39
N ARG A 71 -37.25 13.52 29.60
CA ARG A 71 -36.40 12.61 30.39
C ARG A 71 -35.07 12.20 29.73
N LEU A 72 -34.95 12.31 28.41
CA LEU A 72 -33.76 11.93 27.62
C LEU A 72 -33.26 13.14 26.83
N ARG A 73 -31.96 13.44 26.94
CA ARG A 73 -31.27 14.55 26.25
C ARG A 73 -30.23 13.95 25.29
N GLY A 74 -30.04 14.55 24.12
CA GLY A 74 -29.13 14.03 23.10
C GLY A 74 -29.61 14.09 21.64
N LYS A 75 -30.71 14.79 21.36
CA LYS A 75 -31.28 14.93 20.00
C LYS A 75 -30.26 15.43 18.97
N GLY A 76 -29.39 16.37 19.35
CA GLY A 76 -28.30 16.86 18.49
C GLY A 76 -27.26 15.79 18.14
N ILE A 77 -26.89 14.95 19.11
CA ILE A 77 -25.91 13.86 18.93
C ILE A 77 -26.49 12.74 18.06
N ALA A 78 -27.78 12.42 18.25
CA ALA A 78 -28.47 11.45 17.40
C ALA A 78 -28.63 11.96 15.95
N LEU A 79 -28.89 13.26 15.77
CA LEU A 79 -29.00 13.88 14.45
C LEU A 79 -27.65 13.93 13.72
N THR A 80 -26.57 14.31 14.40
CA THR A 80 -25.22 14.33 13.80
C THR A 80 -24.77 12.94 13.39
N GLY A 81 -25.03 11.91 14.21
CA GLY A 81 -24.77 10.51 13.85
C GLY A 81 -25.57 10.03 12.64
N LEU A 82 -26.82 10.48 12.50
CA LEU A 82 -27.65 10.16 11.34
C LEU A 82 -27.13 10.80 10.05
N ILE A 83 -26.76 12.09 10.12
CA ILE A 83 -26.20 12.84 8.98
C ILE A 83 -24.88 12.22 8.53
N ALA A 84 -23.99 11.90 9.48
CA ALA A 84 -22.73 11.20 9.18
C ALA A 84 -22.99 9.83 8.55
N GLY A 85 -23.99 9.08 9.03
CA GLY A 85 -24.40 7.81 8.45
C GLY A 85 -24.88 7.93 6.99
N TYR A 86 -25.74 8.89 6.69
CA TYR A 86 -26.20 9.13 5.31
C TYR A 86 -25.06 9.56 4.37
N LEU A 87 -24.17 10.45 4.82
CA LEU A 87 -22.99 10.83 4.05
C LEU A 87 -22.11 9.62 3.76
N THR A 88 -21.93 8.74 4.74
CA THR A 88 -21.17 7.51 4.59
C THR A 88 -21.82 6.58 3.57
N VAL A 89 -23.13 6.32 3.68
CA VAL A 89 -23.88 5.47 2.74
C VAL A 89 -23.85 6.03 1.31
N LEU A 90 -23.89 7.35 1.15
CA LEU A 90 -23.85 8.00 -0.16
C LEU A 90 -22.45 8.00 -0.79
N LEU A 91 -21.40 8.27 0.00
CA LEU A 91 -20.03 8.37 -0.49
C LEU A 91 -19.37 7.01 -0.71
N THR A 92 -19.75 5.99 0.07
CA THR A 92 -19.18 4.63 -0.04
C THR A 92 -19.27 4.04 -1.45
N PRO A 93 -20.42 4.00 -2.15
CA PRO A 93 -20.49 3.46 -3.50
C PRO A 93 -19.68 4.28 -4.50
N VAL A 94 -19.62 5.61 -4.34
CA VAL A 94 -18.82 6.49 -5.21
C VAL A 94 -17.34 6.17 -5.09
N ILE A 95 -16.83 6.04 -3.85
CA ILE A 95 -15.43 5.70 -3.59
C ILE A 95 -15.13 4.27 -4.06
N ALA A 96 -16.02 3.31 -3.79
CA ALA A 96 -15.85 1.92 -4.21
C ALA A 96 -15.77 1.79 -5.73
N ILE A 97 -16.70 2.41 -6.47
CA ILE A 97 -16.68 2.42 -7.94
C ILE A 97 -15.41 3.11 -8.45
N SER A 98 -15.03 4.25 -7.87
CA SER A 98 -13.81 4.97 -8.26
C SER A 98 -12.56 4.11 -8.06
N MET A 99 -12.49 3.34 -6.97
CA MET A 99 -11.36 2.45 -6.70
C MET A 99 -11.30 1.28 -7.68
N VAL A 100 -12.45 0.65 -7.99
CA VAL A 100 -12.51 -0.44 -8.98
C VAL A 100 -12.08 0.01 -10.37
N VAL A 101 -12.45 1.23 -10.78
CA VAL A 101 -12.09 1.78 -12.09
C VAL A 101 -10.65 2.28 -12.13
N LEU A 102 -10.20 3.03 -11.11
CA LEU A 102 -8.89 3.68 -11.13
C LEU A 102 -7.74 2.71 -10.80
N TYR A 103 -7.97 1.73 -9.93
CA TYR A 103 -6.93 0.79 -9.49
C TYR A 103 -6.24 0.03 -10.63
N PRO A 104 -6.93 -0.64 -11.58
CA PRO A 104 -6.26 -1.38 -12.65
C PRO A 104 -5.40 -0.45 -13.53
N HIS A 105 -5.88 0.76 -13.79
CA HIS A 105 -5.11 1.76 -14.54
C HIS A 105 -3.88 2.22 -13.76
N ALA A 106 -4.03 2.55 -12.47
CA ALA A 106 -2.92 2.95 -11.61
C ALA A 106 -1.82 1.89 -11.53
N VAL A 107 -2.20 0.61 -11.43
CA VAL A 107 -1.25 -0.51 -11.42
C VAL A 107 -0.52 -0.62 -12.75
N GLU A 108 -1.19 -0.43 -13.88
CA GLU A 108 -0.56 -0.48 -15.21
C GLU A 108 0.45 0.63 -15.42
N TYR A 109 0.15 1.87 -15.01
CA TYR A 109 1.11 2.98 -15.06
C TYR A 109 2.36 2.69 -14.23
N VAL A 110 2.21 2.09 -13.06
CA VAL A 110 3.34 1.70 -12.21
C VAL A 110 4.15 0.57 -12.85
N LYS A 111 3.50 -0.43 -13.46
CA LYS A 111 4.18 -1.51 -14.18
C LYS A 111 5.02 -0.99 -15.33
N GLN A 112 4.49 -0.08 -16.15
CA GLN A 112 5.23 0.54 -17.25
C GLN A 112 6.44 1.34 -16.75
N GLY A 113 6.31 2.06 -15.63
CA GLY A 113 7.43 2.78 -15.04
C GLY A 113 8.54 1.89 -14.48
N GLN A 114 8.20 0.67 -14.03
CA GLN A 114 9.21 -0.30 -13.59
C GLN A 114 10.01 -0.88 -14.76
N GLU A 115 9.36 -1.09 -15.91
CA GLU A 115 10.05 -1.54 -17.12
C GLU A 115 11.09 -0.51 -17.58
N SER A 116 10.75 0.78 -17.59
CA SER A 116 11.72 1.82 -17.95
C SER A 116 12.92 1.86 -17.01
N VAL A 117 12.71 1.68 -15.70
CA VAL A 117 13.82 1.63 -14.72
C VAL A 117 14.77 0.45 -14.98
N ARG A 118 14.24 -0.71 -15.39
CA ARG A 118 15.05 -1.89 -15.74
C ARG A 118 15.93 -1.61 -16.97
N LEU A 119 15.38 -0.97 -17.99
CA LEU A 119 16.14 -0.58 -19.20
C LEU A 119 17.18 0.50 -18.89
N ASP A 120 16.84 1.48 -18.05
CA ASP A 120 17.77 2.52 -17.62
C ASP A 120 18.95 1.92 -16.85
N HIS A 121 18.67 1.00 -15.92
CA HIS A 121 19.71 0.29 -15.19
C HIS A 121 20.63 -0.51 -16.13
N ALA A 122 20.04 -1.22 -17.09
CA ALA A 122 20.78 -2.00 -18.07
C ALA A 122 21.68 -1.10 -18.94
N SER A 123 21.15 0.05 -19.38
CA SER A 123 21.87 1.06 -20.16
C SER A 123 23.03 1.68 -19.38
N GLU A 124 22.83 1.97 -18.10
CA GLU A 124 23.85 2.55 -17.22
C GLU A 124 25.00 1.56 -17.00
N LEU A 125 24.68 0.28 -16.73
CA LEU A 125 25.68 -0.80 -16.63
C LEU A 125 26.44 -0.99 -17.93
N TYR A 126 25.75 -1.01 -19.08
CA TYR A 126 26.39 -1.14 -20.39
C TYR A 126 27.39 -0.02 -20.66
N ARG A 127 27.00 1.24 -20.42
CA ARG A 127 27.89 2.39 -20.60
C ARG A 127 29.15 2.29 -19.74
N ALA A 128 29.00 1.79 -18.50
CA ALA A 128 30.15 1.58 -17.64
C ALA A 128 31.06 0.44 -18.13
N CYS A 129 30.48 -0.67 -18.61
CA CYS A 129 31.24 -1.75 -19.25
C CYS A 129 31.98 -1.25 -20.50
N GLU A 130 31.36 -0.41 -21.32
CA GLU A 130 32.01 0.19 -22.48
C GLU A 130 33.16 1.13 -22.08
N ASN A 131 32.98 1.95 -21.04
CA ASN A 131 34.06 2.78 -20.52
C ASN A 131 35.22 1.92 -19.99
N TYR A 132 34.93 0.82 -19.29
CA TYR A 132 35.94 -0.14 -18.85
C TYR A 132 36.66 -0.77 -20.05
N ALA A 133 35.92 -1.17 -21.08
CA ALA A 133 36.45 -1.82 -22.27
C ALA A 133 37.42 -0.91 -23.03
N ARG A 134 37.14 0.39 -23.12
CA ARG A 134 38.04 1.38 -23.73
C ARG A 134 39.41 1.39 -23.06
N ASP A 135 39.45 1.21 -21.75
CA ASP A 135 40.68 1.19 -20.97
C ASP A 135 41.36 -0.20 -20.96
N HIS A 136 40.63 -1.27 -21.29
CA HIS A 136 41.08 -2.67 -21.21
C HIS A 136 41.05 -3.40 -22.56
N GLN A 137 41.53 -2.76 -23.63
CA GLN A 137 41.69 -3.39 -24.97
C GLN A 137 40.39 -3.98 -25.55
N GLY A 138 39.25 -3.33 -25.26
CA GLY A 138 37.93 -3.77 -25.70
C GLY A 138 37.34 -4.92 -24.88
N ARG A 139 38.00 -5.39 -23.82
CA ARG A 139 37.50 -6.49 -22.99
C ARG A 139 36.57 -5.99 -21.90
N TYR A 140 35.50 -6.74 -21.69
CA TYR A 140 34.54 -6.49 -20.61
C TYR A 140 35.04 -6.97 -19.25
N PRO A 141 34.50 -6.42 -18.14
CA PRO A 141 34.90 -6.81 -16.80
C PRO A 141 34.57 -8.29 -16.54
N GLY A 142 35.45 -9.00 -15.84
CA GLY A 142 35.22 -10.38 -15.44
C GLY A 142 34.32 -10.48 -14.21
N LYS A 143 34.33 -9.45 -13.36
CA LYS A 143 33.46 -9.31 -12.21
C LYS A 143 32.88 -7.90 -12.15
N TRP A 144 31.67 -7.80 -11.63
CA TRP A 144 31.02 -6.50 -11.42
C TRP A 144 31.82 -5.53 -10.53
N ASP A 145 32.58 -6.07 -9.58
CA ASP A 145 33.44 -5.27 -8.71
C ASP A 145 34.59 -4.56 -9.44
N ASP A 146 34.96 -5.01 -10.65
CA ASP A 146 35.99 -4.35 -11.46
C ASP A 146 35.54 -2.97 -11.95
N LEU A 147 34.21 -2.73 -12.00
CA LEU A 147 33.63 -1.44 -12.35
C LEU A 147 33.56 -0.47 -11.16
N ARG A 148 33.74 -0.96 -9.93
CA ARG A 148 33.60 -0.19 -8.70
C ARG A 148 34.69 0.87 -8.58
N GLY A 149 34.30 2.06 -8.15
CA GLY A 149 35.20 3.19 -7.89
C GLY A 149 35.45 4.05 -9.12
N ARG A 150 36.14 3.52 -10.15
CA ARG A 150 36.55 4.33 -11.31
C ARG A 150 35.41 4.56 -12.32
N TYR A 151 34.54 3.57 -12.54
CA TYR A 151 33.50 3.63 -13.56
C TYR A 151 32.10 3.80 -12.97
N LEU A 152 31.84 3.23 -11.78
CA LEU A 152 30.65 3.52 -10.97
C LEU A 152 31.00 3.72 -9.50
N SER A 153 30.21 4.55 -8.81
CA SER A 153 30.20 4.58 -7.35
C SER A 153 29.79 3.21 -6.78
N PRO A 154 30.32 2.78 -5.62
CA PRO A 154 29.89 1.55 -4.95
C PRO A 154 28.37 1.50 -4.71
N ASN A 155 27.76 2.64 -4.39
CA ASN A 155 26.33 2.73 -4.15
C ASN A 155 25.51 2.58 -5.44
N ASP A 156 25.99 3.18 -6.53
CA ASP A 156 25.33 3.07 -7.83
C ASP A 156 25.45 1.64 -8.37
N LEU A 157 26.63 1.01 -8.26
CA LEU A 157 26.81 -0.40 -8.62
C LEU A 157 25.89 -1.31 -7.80
N LYS A 158 25.79 -1.10 -6.48
CA LYS A 158 24.86 -1.86 -5.63
C LYS A 158 23.40 -1.62 -6.04
N ARG A 159 23.01 -0.37 -6.35
CA ARG A 159 21.65 -0.01 -6.80
C ARG A 159 21.31 -0.70 -8.13
N LEU A 160 22.21 -0.64 -9.11
CA LEU A 160 22.01 -1.20 -10.44
C LEU A 160 21.96 -2.72 -10.45
N LEU A 161 22.76 -3.37 -9.59
CA LEU A 161 22.78 -4.82 -9.45
C LEU A 161 21.77 -5.34 -8.43
N SER A 162 21.05 -4.46 -7.72
CA SER A 162 19.98 -4.91 -6.83
C SER A 162 18.83 -5.49 -7.65
N SER A 163 18.57 -6.79 -7.51
CA SER A 163 17.48 -7.43 -8.24
C SER A 163 16.15 -7.05 -7.61
N GLN A 164 15.18 -6.65 -8.44
CA GLN A 164 13.79 -6.51 -8.01
C GLN A 164 13.24 -7.86 -7.49
N HIS A 165 13.82 -8.97 -7.94
CA HIS A 165 13.45 -10.33 -7.57
C HIS A 165 14.17 -10.84 -6.32
N ASN A 166 14.93 -9.99 -5.59
CA ASN A 166 15.72 -10.42 -4.42
C ASN A 166 14.88 -11.18 -3.38
N GLY A 167 13.65 -10.73 -3.09
CA GLY A 167 12.75 -11.44 -2.16
C GLY A 167 12.35 -12.84 -2.65
N VAL A 168 12.11 -12.98 -3.96
CA VAL A 168 11.77 -14.27 -4.58
C VAL A 168 12.99 -15.19 -4.58
N TRP A 169 14.17 -14.69 -4.92
CA TRP A 169 15.41 -15.46 -4.89
C TRP A 169 15.84 -15.87 -3.48
N ALA A 170 15.58 -15.05 -2.47
CA ALA A 170 15.79 -15.39 -1.07
C ALA A 170 14.85 -16.52 -0.63
N PHE A 171 13.57 -16.43 -1.03
CA PHE A 171 12.57 -17.48 -0.78
C PHE A 171 12.91 -18.81 -1.45
N ILE A 172 13.22 -18.82 -2.76
CA ILE A 172 13.57 -20.04 -3.51
C ILE A 172 14.82 -20.72 -2.94
N ARG A 173 15.81 -19.94 -2.50
CA ARG A 173 17.08 -20.46 -1.96
C ARG A 173 17.05 -20.72 -0.45
N GLY A 174 15.92 -20.47 0.22
CA GLY A 174 15.80 -20.64 1.68
C GLY A 174 16.77 -19.77 2.49
N LYS A 175 17.18 -18.61 1.96
CA LYS A 175 18.11 -17.69 2.63
C LYS A 175 17.34 -16.58 3.36
N THR A 176 17.71 -16.33 4.61
CA THR A 176 17.07 -15.33 5.47
C THR A 176 18.00 -14.13 5.65
N GLY A 177 17.56 -12.95 5.20
CA GLY A 177 17.93 -11.61 5.70
C GLY A 177 19.37 -11.11 5.60
N ASP A 178 20.36 -11.87 6.05
CA ASP A 178 21.67 -11.32 6.46
C ASP A 178 22.85 -11.79 5.59
N ASP A 179 22.65 -12.77 4.71
CA ASP A 179 23.65 -13.30 3.76
C ASP A 179 23.66 -12.53 2.41
N GLU A 180 23.39 -11.22 2.41
CA GLU A 180 23.30 -10.40 1.19
C GLU A 180 24.64 -10.17 0.48
N GLU A 181 25.76 -10.56 1.09
CA GLU A 181 27.10 -10.39 0.51
C GLU A 181 27.35 -11.28 -0.72
N GLY A 182 26.39 -12.15 -1.06
CA GLY A 182 26.34 -12.95 -2.28
C GLY A 182 24.99 -12.89 -3.01
N ALA A 183 24.27 -11.77 -2.94
CA ALA A 183 23.05 -11.56 -3.73
C ALA A 183 23.37 -11.77 -5.23
N ASN A 184 22.52 -12.53 -5.93
CA ASN A 184 22.72 -12.71 -7.37
C ASN A 184 22.55 -11.33 -8.02
N PRO A 185 23.48 -10.90 -8.86
CA PRO A 185 23.35 -9.62 -9.53
C PRO A 185 22.07 -9.62 -10.37
N ALA A 186 21.37 -8.48 -10.40
CA ALA A 186 20.19 -8.29 -11.24
C ALA A 186 20.48 -8.55 -12.72
N PHE A 187 21.73 -8.35 -13.14
CA PHE A 187 22.18 -8.51 -14.51
C PHE A 187 23.37 -9.46 -14.59
N GLN A 188 23.47 -10.15 -15.72
CA GLN A 188 24.56 -11.01 -16.12
C GLN A 188 25.18 -10.50 -17.41
N LEU A 189 26.52 -10.47 -17.47
CA LEU A 189 27.23 -10.30 -18.74
C LEU A 189 27.14 -11.62 -19.52
N VAL A 190 26.66 -11.55 -20.75
CA VAL A 190 26.68 -12.68 -21.66
C VAL A 190 28.07 -12.75 -22.30
N PRO A 191 28.82 -13.86 -22.14
CA PRO A 191 30.12 -14.01 -22.78
C PRO A 191 30.00 -13.93 -24.31
N HIS A 192 30.80 -13.08 -24.93
CA HIS A 192 30.86 -12.92 -26.39
C HIS A 192 32.29 -12.55 -26.83
N GLU A 193 32.63 -12.90 -28.07
CA GLU A 193 33.92 -12.52 -28.66
C GLU A 193 33.88 -11.07 -29.16
N ARG A 194 34.99 -10.33 -28.97
CA ARG A 194 35.17 -8.96 -29.44
C ARG A 194 36.42 -8.83 -30.31
N PRO A 195 36.42 -8.01 -31.37
CA PRO A 195 35.32 -7.15 -31.82
C PRO A 195 34.21 -7.94 -32.53
N ILE A 196 32.97 -7.47 -32.38
CA ILE A 196 31.81 -8.11 -33.01
C ILE A 196 31.86 -7.85 -34.51
N LEU A 197 31.53 -8.88 -35.30
CA LEU A 197 31.45 -8.77 -36.75
C LEU A 197 30.33 -7.78 -37.11
N ARG A 198 30.57 -6.87 -38.06
CA ARG A 198 29.59 -5.86 -38.50
C ARG A 198 28.24 -6.47 -38.92
N GLU A 199 28.25 -7.72 -39.38
CA GLU A 199 27.04 -8.45 -39.78
C GLU A 199 26.16 -8.89 -38.59
N LEU A 200 26.74 -8.94 -37.39
CA LEU A 200 26.07 -9.33 -36.15
C LEU A 200 25.80 -8.14 -35.22
N GLU A 201 26.11 -6.92 -35.68
CA GLU A 201 25.92 -5.70 -34.91
C GLU A 201 24.43 -5.49 -34.59
N GLY A 202 24.13 -5.23 -33.32
CA GLY A 202 22.76 -5.11 -32.81
C GLY A 202 22.01 -6.44 -32.67
N SER A 203 22.68 -7.58 -32.93
CA SER A 203 22.10 -8.92 -32.76
C SER A 203 22.68 -9.68 -31.58
N VAL A 204 23.83 -9.25 -31.05
CA VAL A 204 24.50 -9.92 -29.93
C VAL A 204 24.03 -9.34 -28.62
N VAL A 205 23.39 -10.17 -27.78
CA VAL A 205 23.05 -9.78 -26.41
C VAL A 205 24.32 -9.76 -25.58
N VAL A 206 24.57 -8.63 -24.94
CA VAL A 206 25.78 -8.36 -24.15
C VAL A 206 25.48 -8.35 -22.66
N LEU A 207 24.33 -7.82 -22.27
CA LEU A 207 23.82 -7.83 -20.90
C LEU A 207 22.42 -8.40 -20.89
N ARG A 208 22.16 -9.25 -19.91
CA ARG A 208 20.86 -9.89 -19.72
C ARG A 208 20.45 -9.77 -18.26
N GLU A 209 19.21 -9.39 -18.00
CA GLU A 209 18.65 -9.44 -16.67
C GLU A 209 18.37 -10.88 -16.21
N ILE A 210 18.66 -11.16 -14.94
CA ILE A 210 18.37 -12.43 -14.28
C ILE A 210 17.00 -12.33 -13.60
N ALA A 211 16.03 -13.08 -14.11
CA ALA A 211 14.68 -13.14 -13.60
C ALA A 211 14.17 -14.59 -13.50
N PRO A 212 13.27 -14.89 -12.54
CA PRO A 212 12.66 -16.21 -12.42
C PRO A 212 11.72 -16.53 -13.61
N ALA A 213 11.40 -17.81 -13.80
CA ALA A 213 10.66 -18.34 -14.97
C ALA A 213 9.21 -17.82 -15.09
N ASP A 214 8.63 -17.31 -14.00
CA ASP A 214 7.31 -16.67 -13.97
C ASP A 214 7.30 -15.27 -14.62
N VAL A 215 8.48 -14.66 -14.78
CA VAL A 215 8.61 -13.35 -15.42
C VAL A 215 8.59 -13.50 -16.93
N GLU A 216 7.64 -12.82 -17.57
CA GLU A 216 7.42 -12.89 -19.02
C GLU A 216 8.52 -12.20 -19.84
N ARG A 217 9.00 -11.03 -19.39
CA ARG A 217 9.99 -10.23 -20.11
C ARG A 217 11.16 -9.81 -19.23
N ILE A 218 12.33 -9.77 -19.83
CA ILE A 218 13.59 -9.38 -19.21
C ILE A 218 14.25 -8.25 -19.98
N ALA A 219 14.92 -7.34 -19.28
CA ALA A 219 15.73 -6.31 -19.93
C ALA A 219 17.01 -6.94 -20.50
N VAL A 220 17.31 -6.61 -21.75
CA VAL A 220 18.55 -6.99 -22.44
C VAL A 220 19.19 -5.76 -23.07
N VAL A 221 20.51 -5.80 -23.18
CA VAL A 221 21.29 -4.80 -23.92
C VAL A 221 22.06 -5.50 -25.02
N TYR A 222 21.94 -4.98 -26.23
CA TYR A 222 22.68 -5.45 -27.40
C TYR A 222 24.06 -4.77 -27.49
N ASP A 223 24.91 -5.29 -28.34
CA ASP A 223 26.27 -4.80 -28.52
C ASP A 223 26.38 -3.38 -29.06
N ASN A 224 25.36 -2.92 -29.78
CA ASN A 224 25.21 -1.54 -30.24
C ASN A 224 24.75 -0.57 -29.11
N GLY A 225 24.49 -1.09 -27.91
CA GLY A 225 23.99 -0.33 -26.75
C GLY A 225 22.48 -0.10 -26.74
N GLU A 226 21.74 -0.67 -27.69
CA GLU A 226 20.27 -0.65 -27.70
C GLU A 226 19.74 -1.53 -26.57
N THR A 227 18.77 -1.00 -25.83
CA THR A 227 18.10 -1.73 -24.73
C THR A 227 16.68 -2.07 -25.12
N ALA A 228 16.28 -3.31 -24.84
CA ALA A 228 14.95 -3.79 -25.18
C ALA A 228 14.43 -4.75 -24.11
N MET A 229 13.11 -4.89 -24.06
CA MET A 229 12.47 -5.98 -23.35
C MET A 229 12.42 -7.20 -24.27
N SER A 230 13.14 -8.26 -23.90
CA SER A 230 13.11 -9.54 -24.59
C SER A 230 12.25 -10.53 -23.82
N ALA A 231 11.69 -11.52 -24.52
CA ALA A 231 11.07 -12.67 -23.88
C ALA A 231 12.08 -13.37 -22.96
N ASN A 232 11.63 -13.80 -21.78
CA ASN A 232 12.47 -14.55 -20.86
C ASN A 232 12.69 -15.97 -21.43
N PRO A 233 13.93 -16.36 -21.78
CA PRO A 233 14.19 -17.69 -22.33
C PRO A 233 14.06 -18.80 -21.27
N ASP A 234 14.01 -18.44 -19.98
CA ASP A 234 13.81 -19.41 -18.90
C ASP A 234 12.31 -19.69 -18.64
N ARG A 235 11.42 -19.06 -19.40
CA ARG A 235 9.97 -19.31 -19.37
C ARG A 235 9.66 -20.48 -20.31
N GLU A 236 9.13 -21.58 -19.75
CA GLU A 236 8.63 -22.74 -20.49
C GLU A 236 7.29 -22.46 -21.23
#